data_AF-A0A811SUE4-F1
#
_entry.id   AF-A0A811SUE4-F1
#
_cell.length_a   1.000
_cell.length_b   1.000
_cell.length_c   1.000
_cell.angle_alpha   90.00
_cell.angle_beta   90.00
_cell.angle_gamma   90.00
#
_symmetry.space_group_name_H-M   'P 1'
#
loop_
_entity.id
_entity.type
_entity.pdbx_description
1 polymer ?
#
loop_
_entity_poly.entity_id
_entity_poly.type
_entity_poly.pdbx_seq_one_letter_code
_entity_poly.pdbx_strand_id
1 'polypeptide(L)'
;MPAAASATGLSSAGAPPFRLPASGSSAHQGHIRLHPPAVCRRRFKLRCAASSGGGDGAGGSGGSDPALEEQRRRQAELAARIASGEFTVQGPGWIAPLVGKLSKLGPPGELAAALLTRVAGAGAARGGPEIPQAVGSINAVVGQAFFVPLYDLFLTYGGIFRLNFGPKSFLIVSDPAIAKHILRENSKAYSKGILAEILEFVMGTGLIPADGEIWRVRRRAIVPALHQKYVTAMIGLFGEASDRLCEKLDKAAVDGEDVEMESLFSRLTLDVIGKAVFNYDFDSLSYDNGIVEAVYVTLREAEMRSTSPIPTWEIPIWKDISPRQKKVNEALKLINSTLDELIAICKRLVEQEDLQFHEEYMNEQDPSILHFLLASGDDVSSKQLRDDLMTMLIAGHETSAAVLTWTFYLLSKYPKVMAKLQDEVDSVLGDGLPTIEDVKKLKYTTRVINESLRLYPQPRF
;
A
#
# COMPACT_ATOMS: atom_id res chain seq x y z
N MET A 1 19.91 67.89 16.57
CA MET A 1 19.62 68.79 15.44
C MET A 1 18.58 68.09 14.56
N PRO A 2 17.59 68.84 14.04
CA PRO A 2 16.16 68.68 14.31
C PRO A 2 15.44 67.85 13.21
N ALA A 3 14.18 67.42 13.31
CA ALA A 3 13.01 68.21 13.69
C ALA A 3 11.82 67.37 14.22
N ALA A 4 11.00 68.07 15.00
CA ALA A 4 9.77 67.64 15.64
C ALA A 4 8.52 68.11 14.85
N ALA A 5 7.40 67.42 15.05
CA ALA A 5 6.02 67.94 14.99
C ALA A 5 5.09 66.82 15.55
N SER A 6 4.62 66.87 16.79
CA SER A 6 3.51 67.66 17.36
C SER A 6 2.23 66.83 17.48
N ALA A 7 1.76 66.72 18.72
CA ALA A 7 0.60 65.96 19.18
C ALA A 7 -0.74 66.67 18.98
N THR A 8 -1.82 65.89 18.97
CA THR A 8 -3.20 66.12 19.48
C THR A 8 -3.96 64.80 19.17
N GLY A 9 -4.82 64.18 19.97
CA GLY A 9 -5.52 64.50 21.20
C GLY A 9 -6.94 63.92 21.12
N LEU A 10 -7.30 63.03 22.06
CA LEU A 10 -8.65 62.56 22.46
C LEU A 10 -9.49 61.68 21.50
N SER A 11 -9.84 60.45 21.90
CA SER A 11 -11.04 60.17 22.74
C SER A 11 -11.41 58.67 22.70
N SER A 12 -11.99 58.23 23.81
CA SER A 12 -12.41 56.90 24.22
C SER A 12 -13.65 56.34 23.52
N ALA A 13 -13.64 55.03 23.24
CA ALA A 13 -14.78 54.09 23.36
C ALA A 13 -14.19 52.67 23.15
N GLY A 14 -14.21 51.72 24.08
CA GLY A 14 -15.27 51.36 25.02
C GLY A 14 -15.94 50.08 24.51
N ALA A 15 -15.33 48.92 24.78
CA ALA A 15 -15.85 47.60 24.44
C ALA A 15 -17.20 47.32 25.15
N PRO A 16 -18.17 46.64 24.52
CA PRO A 16 -19.39 46.21 25.21
C PRO A 16 -19.16 44.86 25.94
N PRO A 17 -19.72 44.67 27.15
CA PRO A 17 -19.34 43.57 28.03
C PRO A 17 -20.27 42.35 27.96
N PHE A 18 -19.68 41.21 28.33
CA PHE A 18 -20.31 39.97 28.76
C PHE A 18 -21.46 40.19 29.75
N ARG A 19 -22.60 39.51 29.52
CA ARG A 19 -23.71 39.38 30.48
C ARG A 19 -23.80 37.94 30.98
N LEU A 20 -23.52 37.76 32.28
CA LEU A 20 -23.98 36.64 33.11
C LEU A 20 -25.35 37.01 33.71
N PRO A 21 -26.31 36.09 33.84
CA PRO A 21 -27.43 36.26 34.75
C PRO A 21 -27.11 35.60 36.11
N ALA A 22 -27.33 36.38 37.17
CA ALA A 22 -27.22 35.98 38.56
C ALA A 22 -28.38 35.10 39.03
N SER A 23 -28.10 34.36 40.09
CA SER A 23 -28.98 33.53 40.88
C SER A 23 -30.13 34.30 41.55
N GLY A 24 -31.31 33.69 41.56
CA GLY A 24 -32.45 34.11 42.38
C GLY A 24 -33.28 32.89 42.78
N SER A 25 -33.33 32.59 44.08
CA SER A 25 -34.11 31.50 44.64
C SER A 25 -35.61 31.82 44.66
N SER A 26 -36.46 30.89 44.26
CA SER A 26 -37.77 30.72 44.88
C SER A 26 -38.21 29.26 44.74
N ALA A 27 -38.62 28.69 45.87
CA ALA A 27 -39.06 27.31 46.00
C ALA A 27 -40.50 27.16 45.51
N HIS A 28 -40.74 26.21 44.61
CA HIS A 28 -42.04 25.55 44.49
C HIS A 28 -41.87 24.08 44.14
N GLN A 29 -42.34 23.23 45.05
CA GLN A 29 -42.45 21.78 44.88
C GLN A 29 -43.45 21.46 43.76
N GLY A 30 -42.98 20.73 42.74
CA GLY A 30 -43.82 20.11 41.73
C GLY A 30 -43.24 18.74 41.38
N HIS A 31 -43.89 17.67 41.85
CA HIS A 31 -43.53 16.29 41.51
C HIS A 31 -43.76 16.05 40.01
N ILE A 32 -42.69 15.88 39.25
CA ILE A 32 -42.74 15.34 37.87
C ILE A 32 -41.97 14.02 37.88
N ARG A 33 -42.69 12.91 37.67
CA ARG A 33 -42.11 11.58 37.45
C ARG A 33 -41.43 11.57 36.09
N LEU A 34 -40.10 11.42 36.07
CA LEU A 34 -39.34 11.15 34.85
C LEU A 34 -39.42 9.65 34.53
N HIS A 35 -40.01 9.30 33.40
CA HIS A 35 -39.83 7.98 32.77
C HIS A 35 -38.38 7.86 32.27
N PRO A 36 -37.73 6.68 32.36
CA PRO A 36 -36.39 6.49 31.81
C PRO A 36 -36.43 6.59 30.28
N PRO A 37 -35.34 7.06 29.63
CA PRO A 37 -35.32 7.20 28.17
C PRO A 37 -35.38 5.81 27.53
N ALA A 38 -36.29 5.65 26.58
CA ALA A 38 -36.41 4.46 25.76
C ALA A 38 -35.13 4.29 24.92
N VAL A 39 -34.38 3.22 25.18
CA VAL A 39 -33.26 2.79 24.35
C VAL A 39 -33.82 2.35 22.99
N CYS A 40 -33.80 3.26 22.02
CA CYS A 40 -34.20 2.97 20.65
C CYS A 40 -33.03 2.29 19.94
N ARG A 41 -32.95 0.95 20.05
CA ARG A 41 -32.04 0.14 19.22
C ARG A 41 -32.47 0.20 17.76
N ARG A 42 -31.96 1.16 16.99
CA ARG A 42 -32.04 1.11 15.53
C ARG A 42 -30.91 0.23 15.00
N ARG A 43 -31.21 -1.04 14.75
CA ARG A 43 -30.36 -1.90 13.90
C ARG A 43 -30.49 -1.41 12.45
N PHE A 44 -29.58 -0.56 12.01
CA PHE A 44 -29.43 -0.27 10.58
C PHE A 44 -28.85 -1.50 9.90
N LYS A 45 -29.60 -2.06 8.94
CA LYS A 45 -29.06 -3.08 8.02
C LYS A 45 -28.19 -2.33 7.01
N LEU A 46 -26.87 -2.30 7.23
CA LEU A 46 -25.92 -1.97 6.18
C LEU A 46 -26.15 -2.92 4.99
N ARG A 47 -26.69 -2.38 3.90
CA ARG A 47 -26.82 -3.10 2.63
C ARG A 47 -25.53 -2.86 1.85
N CYS A 48 -24.54 -3.72 2.06
CA CYS A 48 -23.37 -3.75 1.18
C CYS A 48 -23.76 -4.46 -0.12
N ALA A 49 -23.92 -3.71 -1.20
CA ALA A 49 -24.06 -4.27 -2.54
C ALA A 49 -22.70 -4.14 -3.26
N ALA A 50 -22.20 -5.24 -3.82
CA ALA A 50 -21.19 -5.12 -4.86
C ALA A 50 -21.93 -4.62 -6.11
N SER A 51 -21.52 -3.46 -6.63
CA SER A 51 -22.02 -2.92 -7.89
C SER A 51 -21.79 -3.95 -9.00
N SER A 52 -22.82 -4.75 -9.27
CA SER A 52 -23.06 -5.38 -10.55
C SER A 52 -24.32 -4.69 -11.02
N GLY A 53 -24.19 -3.80 -12.01
CA GLY A 53 -25.30 -2.99 -12.49
C GLY A 53 -26.48 -3.86 -12.90
N GLY A 54 -27.68 -3.48 -12.48
CA GLY A 54 -28.91 -4.12 -12.92
C GLY A 54 -30.13 -3.60 -12.17
N GLY A 55 -30.89 -2.73 -12.84
CA GLY A 55 -32.22 -2.30 -12.41
C GLY A 55 -33.24 -3.45 -12.39
N ASP A 56 -34.31 -3.20 -11.65
CA ASP A 56 -35.39 -4.14 -11.34
C ASP A 56 -36.01 -4.83 -12.56
N GLY A 57 -36.22 -6.15 -12.44
CA GLY A 57 -37.01 -6.94 -13.36
C GLY A 57 -37.05 -8.42 -12.96
N ALA A 58 -38.17 -8.86 -12.42
CA ALA A 58 -38.43 -10.24 -12.00
C ALA A 58 -38.31 -11.25 -13.17
N GLY A 59 -37.65 -12.38 -12.92
CA GLY A 59 -37.67 -13.55 -13.81
C GLY A 59 -36.39 -14.36 -13.74
N GLY A 60 -36.48 -15.62 -13.29
CA GLY A 60 -35.31 -16.49 -13.14
C GLY A 60 -34.62 -16.81 -14.47
N SER A 61 -33.29 -16.66 -14.48
CA SER A 61 -32.35 -17.55 -15.18
C SER A 61 -30.96 -17.29 -14.62
N GLY A 62 -30.19 -18.34 -14.34
CA GLY A 62 -28.79 -18.23 -13.91
C GLY A 62 -27.91 -17.77 -15.07
N GLY A 63 -27.97 -16.49 -15.40
CA GLY A 63 -27.00 -15.85 -16.29
C GLY A 63 -25.75 -15.55 -15.49
N SER A 64 -24.67 -16.30 -15.71
CA SER A 64 -23.37 -15.95 -15.20
C SER A 64 -22.91 -14.62 -15.83
N ASP A 65 -22.30 -13.77 -15.02
CA ASP A 65 -21.73 -12.48 -15.44
C ASP A 65 -20.81 -12.69 -16.66
N PRO A 66 -21.07 -12.04 -17.81
CA PRO A 66 -20.32 -12.27 -19.05
C PRO A 66 -18.83 -11.96 -18.90
N ALA A 67 -18.43 -11.03 -18.02
CA ALA A 67 -17.02 -10.77 -17.73
C ALA A 67 -16.38 -11.94 -16.96
N LEU A 68 -17.14 -12.53 -16.03
CA LEU A 68 -16.73 -13.68 -15.24
C LEU A 68 -16.68 -14.97 -16.08
N GLU A 69 -17.60 -15.13 -17.04
CA GLU A 69 -17.57 -16.21 -18.04
C GLU A 69 -16.38 -16.09 -18.98
N GLU A 70 -16.09 -14.88 -19.45
CA GLU A 70 -14.92 -14.62 -20.30
C GLU A 70 -13.62 -14.90 -19.54
N GLN A 71 -13.54 -14.49 -18.26
CA GLN A 71 -12.40 -14.79 -17.41
C GLN A 71 -12.24 -16.31 -17.16
N ARG A 72 -13.35 -17.03 -16.87
CA ARG A 72 -13.33 -18.49 -16.73
C ARG A 72 -12.96 -19.20 -18.03
N ARG A 73 -13.40 -18.68 -19.17
CA ARG A 73 -13.05 -19.22 -20.50
C ARG A 73 -11.57 -19.02 -20.80
N ARG A 74 -11.01 -17.84 -20.51
CA ARG A 74 -9.57 -17.56 -20.62
C ARG A 74 -8.74 -18.42 -19.66
N GLN A 75 -9.23 -18.66 -18.44
CA GLN A 75 -8.59 -19.57 -17.47
C GLN A 75 -8.65 -21.03 -17.93
N ALA A 76 -9.79 -21.49 -18.45
CA ALA A 76 -9.94 -22.85 -18.98
C ALA A 76 -9.08 -23.07 -20.24
N GLU A 77 -8.96 -22.04 -21.08
CA GLU A 77 -8.08 -22.05 -22.25
C GLU A 77 -6.61 -22.06 -21.86
N LEU A 78 -6.21 -21.25 -20.87
CA LEU A 78 -4.86 -21.28 -20.29
C LEU A 78 -4.55 -22.64 -19.67
N ALA A 79 -5.46 -23.19 -18.86
CA ALA A 79 -5.33 -24.51 -18.25
C ALA A 79 -5.24 -25.62 -19.31
N ALA A 80 -6.03 -25.55 -20.38
CA ALA A 80 -5.97 -26.49 -21.50
C ALA A 80 -4.66 -26.37 -22.29
N ARG A 81 -4.10 -25.16 -22.43
CA ARG A 81 -2.80 -24.91 -23.09
C ARG A 81 -1.60 -25.34 -22.24
N ILE A 82 -1.71 -25.20 -20.93
CA ILE A 82 -0.74 -25.76 -19.98
C ILE A 82 -0.81 -27.29 -20.02
N ALA A 83 -2.01 -27.86 -19.99
CA ALA A 83 -2.24 -29.31 -20.04
C ALA A 83 -1.90 -29.96 -21.40
N SER A 84 -1.93 -29.20 -22.50
CA SER A 84 -1.60 -29.71 -23.85
C SER A 84 -0.08 -29.85 -24.10
N GLY A 85 0.76 -29.47 -23.14
CA GLY A 85 2.21 -29.58 -23.27
C GLY A 85 2.86 -28.46 -24.08
N GLU A 86 2.15 -27.36 -24.35
CA GLU A 86 2.74 -26.11 -24.90
C GLU A 86 3.85 -25.57 -23.97
N PHE A 87 3.82 -26.00 -22.71
CA PHE A 87 4.80 -25.70 -21.68
C PHE A 87 5.39 -26.98 -21.06
N THR A 88 6.08 -27.84 -21.83
CA THR A 88 7.00 -28.83 -21.25
C THR A 88 8.26 -29.07 -22.09
N VAL A 89 9.39 -28.93 -21.40
CA VAL A 89 10.73 -29.51 -21.62
C VAL A 89 11.18 -29.63 -23.08
N GLN A 90 11.71 -28.54 -23.65
CA GLN A 90 12.75 -28.70 -24.65
C GLN A 90 14.07 -29.02 -23.94
N GLY A 91 14.41 -30.31 -23.88
CA GLY A 91 15.82 -30.70 -24.04
C GLY A 91 16.37 -30.04 -25.30
N PRO A 92 17.69 -29.80 -25.41
CA PRO A 92 18.27 -28.76 -26.26
C PRO A 92 17.82 -28.87 -27.74
N GLY A 93 16.71 -28.20 -28.07
CA GLY A 93 16.06 -28.28 -29.38
C GLY A 93 16.76 -27.46 -30.45
N TRP A 94 17.66 -26.56 -30.04
CA TRP A 94 18.42 -25.71 -30.95
C TRP A 94 19.55 -26.45 -31.69
N ILE A 95 20.01 -27.60 -31.18
CA ILE A 95 21.06 -28.42 -31.83
C ILE A 95 20.50 -29.45 -32.82
N ALA A 96 19.24 -29.87 -32.71
CA ALA A 96 18.64 -30.84 -33.62
C ALA A 96 18.76 -30.46 -35.12
N PRO A 97 18.48 -29.21 -35.55
CA PRO A 97 18.66 -28.81 -36.95
C PRO A 97 20.14 -28.69 -37.37
N LEU A 98 21.05 -28.44 -36.43
CA LEU A 98 22.49 -28.26 -36.67
C LEU A 98 23.21 -29.62 -36.79
N VAL A 99 22.88 -30.56 -35.89
CA VAL A 99 23.38 -31.94 -35.90
C VAL A 99 22.94 -32.66 -37.19
N GLY A 100 21.67 -32.51 -37.60
CA GLY A 100 21.16 -33.10 -38.83
C GLY A 100 21.72 -32.49 -40.13
N LYS A 101 22.28 -31.27 -40.07
CA LYS A 101 23.02 -30.67 -41.19
C LYS A 101 24.48 -31.10 -41.21
N LEU A 102 25.09 -31.24 -40.04
CA LEU A 102 26.50 -31.64 -39.90
C LEU A 102 26.71 -33.12 -40.25
N SER A 103 25.79 -34.02 -39.91
CA SER A 103 25.88 -35.44 -40.27
C SER A 103 25.80 -35.72 -41.78
N LYS A 104 25.32 -34.76 -42.58
CA LYS A 104 25.25 -34.86 -44.05
C LYS A 104 26.56 -34.53 -44.76
N LEU A 105 27.59 -34.05 -44.04
CA LEU A 105 28.88 -33.63 -44.58
C LEU A 105 29.96 -34.74 -44.57
N GLY A 106 29.55 -36.00 -44.37
CA GLY A 106 30.45 -37.15 -44.34
C GLY A 106 31.27 -37.28 -43.05
N PRO A 107 32.39 -38.03 -43.05
CA PRO A 107 33.13 -38.39 -41.84
C PRO A 107 33.55 -37.22 -40.93
N PRO A 108 34.02 -36.06 -41.44
CA PRO A 108 34.35 -34.92 -40.57
C PRO A 108 33.11 -34.23 -39.99
N GLY A 109 31.96 -34.31 -40.68
CA GLY A 109 30.69 -33.78 -40.21
C GLY A 109 30.05 -34.60 -39.08
N GLU A 110 30.21 -35.92 -39.11
CA GLU A 110 29.80 -36.81 -38.02
C GLU A 110 30.62 -36.57 -36.75
N LEU A 111 31.92 -36.30 -36.89
CA LEU A 111 32.80 -36.00 -35.76
C LEU A 111 32.44 -34.65 -35.11
N ALA A 112 32.11 -33.64 -35.94
CA ALA A 112 31.62 -32.34 -35.47
C ALA A 112 30.24 -32.45 -34.79
N ALA A 113 29.33 -33.27 -35.33
CA ALA A 113 28.03 -33.56 -34.73
C ALA A 113 28.17 -34.28 -33.38
N ALA A 114 29.07 -35.27 -33.29
CA ALA A 114 29.40 -35.97 -32.05
C ALA A 114 29.99 -35.02 -31.02
N LEU A 115 30.90 -34.12 -31.42
CA LEU A 115 31.51 -33.13 -30.53
C LEU A 115 30.48 -32.12 -30.00
N LEU A 116 29.59 -31.62 -30.87
CA LEU A 116 28.47 -30.74 -30.49
C LEU A 116 27.51 -31.40 -29.52
N THR A 117 27.19 -32.69 -29.75
CA THR A 117 26.35 -33.48 -28.84
C THR A 117 27.04 -33.72 -27.51
N ARG A 118 28.37 -33.91 -27.52
CA ARG A 118 29.18 -34.08 -26.30
C ARG A 118 29.35 -32.78 -25.51
N VAL A 119 29.48 -31.64 -26.18
CA VAL A 119 29.56 -30.31 -25.53
C VAL A 119 28.19 -29.90 -24.98
N ALA A 120 27.10 -30.17 -25.70
CA ALA A 120 25.74 -29.97 -25.21
C ALA A 120 25.39 -30.95 -24.07
N GLY A 121 25.81 -32.21 -24.17
CA GLY A 121 25.65 -33.23 -23.14
C GLY A 121 26.55 -33.02 -21.92
N ALA A 122 27.72 -32.39 -22.08
CA ALA A 122 28.59 -32.00 -20.98
C ALA A 122 28.00 -30.86 -20.14
N GLY A 123 27.10 -30.05 -20.72
CA GLY A 123 26.27 -29.09 -19.99
C GLY A 123 25.17 -29.76 -19.16
N ALA A 124 24.54 -30.81 -19.70
CA ALA A 124 23.51 -31.60 -19.01
C ALA A 124 24.07 -32.53 -17.90
N ALA A 125 25.37 -32.84 -17.94
CA ALA A 125 26.05 -33.69 -16.96
C ALA A 125 26.43 -32.97 -15.64
N ARG A 126 26.10 -31.68 -15.48
CA ARG A 126 26.22 -30.98 -14.17
C ARG A 126 24.87 -31.07 -13.44
N GLY A 127 24.60 -32.28 -12.92
CA GLY A 127 23.36 -32.63 -12.22
C GLY A 127 23.12 -31.84 -10.93
N GLY A 128 22.42 -30.72 -11.06
CA GLY A 128 21.48 -30.23 -10.06
C GLY A 128 20.05 -30.50 -10.54
N PRO A 129 19.03 -30.46 -9.65
CA PRO A 129 17.64 -30.54 -10.09
C PRO A 129 17.35 -29.43 -11.11
N GLU A 130 16.97 -29.80 -12.33
CA GLU A 130 16.58 -28.83 -13.35
C GLU A 130 15.28 -28.15 -12.92
N ILE A 131 15.32 -26.83 -12.74
CA ILE A 131 14.14 -26.04 -12.39
C ILE A 131 13.18 -26.08 -13.60
N PRO A 132 11.91 -26.48 -13.42
CA PRO A 132 10.92 -26.48 -14.50
C PRO A 132 10.82 -25.12 -15.17
N GLN A 133 10.70 -25.10 -16.51
CA GLN A 133 10.64 -23.86 -17.28
C GLN A 133 9.27 -23.69 -17.94
N ALA A 134 8.64 -22.55 -17.71
CA ALA A 134 7.45 -22.08 -18.40
C ALA A 134 7.84 -20.96 -19.38
N VAL A 135 7.44 -21.08 -20.65
CA VAL A 135 7.70 -20.08 -21.71
C VAL A 135 6.38 -19.45 -22.11
N GLY A 136 6.08 -18.26 -21.60
CA GLY A 136 4.82 -17.56 -21.85
C GLY A 136 5.00 -16.32 -22.73
N SER A 137 3.94 -15.95 -23.46
CA SER A 137 3.87 -14.62 -24.08
C SER A 137 3.45 -13.59 -23.04
N ILE A 138 4.14 -12.44 -22.98
CA ILE A 138 3.75 -11.28 -22.14
C ILE A 138 2.28 -10.92 -22.38
N ASN A 139 1.80 -11.03 -23.62
CA ASN A 139 0.44 -10.69 -24.01
C ASN A 139 -0.64 -11.54 -23.33
N ALA A 140 -0.30 -12.73 -22.82
CA ALA A 140 -1.24 -13.55 -22.04
C ALA A 140 -1.48 -13.01 -20.63
N VAL A 141 -0.63 -12.09 -20.15
CA VAL A 141 -0.67 -11.52 -18.80
C VAL A 141 -1.04 -10.03 -18.82
N VAL A 142 -0.94 -9.36 -19.97
CA VAL A 142 -1.36 -7.96 -20.15
C VAL A 142 -2.88 -7.84 -19.96
N GLY A 143 -3.29 -7.06 -18.95
CA GLY A 143 -4.70 -6.75 -18.69
C GLY A 143 -5.40 -7.62 -17.64
N GLN A 144 -4.68 -8.56 -17.00
CA GLN A 144 -5.14 -9.25 -15.79
C GLN A 144 -4.10 -9.11 -14.68
N ALA A 145 -4.51 -9.32 -13.43
CA ALA A 145 -3.56 -9.29 -12.33
C ALA A 145 -2.54 -10.43 -12.47
N PHE A 146 -1.25 -10.09 -12.45
CA PHE A 146 -0.12 -10.97 -12.78
C PHE A 146 -0.11 -12.28 -11.97
N PHE A 147 -0.59 -12.24 -10.72
CA PHE A 147 -0.63 -13.40 -9.83
C PHE A 147 -1.61 -14.51 -10.28
N VAL A 148 -2.63 -14.20 -11.09
CA VAL A 148 -3.64 -15.20 -11.50
C VAL A 148 -3.01 -16.29 -12.37
N PRO A 149 -2.32 -15.97 -13.48
CA PRO A 149 -1.57 -16.98 -14.24
C PRO A 149 -0.47 -17.67 -13.42
N LEU A 150 0.18 -16.96 -12.50
CA LEU A 150 1.22 -17.56 -11.66
C LEU A 150 0.68 -18.67 -10.75
N TYR A 151 -0.56 -18.55 -10.27
CA TYR A 151 -1.18 -19.58 -9.45
C TYR A 151 -1.40 -20.89 -10.23
N ASP A 152 -1.90 -20.80 -11.46
CA ASP A 152 -2.11 -21.97 -12.31
C ASP A 152 -0.78 -22.64 -12.71
N LEU A 153 0.25 -21.81 -12.98
CA LEU A 153 1.61 -22.29 -13.22
C LEU A 153 2.20 -22.94 -11.96
N PHE A 154 1.97 -22.39 -10.77
CA PHE A 154 2.38 -22.99 -9.51
C PHE A 154 1.75 -24.38 -9.30
N LEU A 155 0.45 -24.53 -9.57
CA LEU A 155 -0.23 -25.82 -9.46
C LEU A 155 0.33 -26.88 -10.42
N THR A 156 0.91 -26.45 -11.54
CA THR A 156 1.46 -27.34 -12.58
C THR A 156 2.95 -27.66 -12.36
N TYR A 157 3.78 -26.64 -12.11
CA TYR A 157 5.24 -26.75 -12.03
C TYR A 157 5.78 -26.90 -10.60
N GLY A 158 4.92 -26.71 -9.59
CA GLY A 158 5.27 -26.82 -8.18
C GLY A 158 5.85 -25.52 -7.59
N GLY A 159 6.48 -25.66 -6.42
CA GLY A 159 6.88 -24.53 -5.57
C GLY A 159 8.06 -23.68 -6.06
N ILE A 160 8.73 -24.07 -7.15
CA ILE A 160 9.74 -23.24 -7.82
C ILE A 160 9.77 -23.53 -9.32
N PHE A 161 9.68 -22.49 -10.15
CA PHE A 161 9.80 -22.61 -11.60
C PHE A 161 10.38 -21.35 -12.23
N ARG A 162 10.93 -21.48 -13.44
CA ARG A 162 11.45 -20.38 -14.23
C ARG A 162 10.43 -19.94 -15.26
N LEU A 163 10.07 -18.66 -15.24
CA LEU A 163 9.18 -18.03 -16.21
C LEU A 163 10.00 -17.15 -17.17
N ASN A 164 10.01 -17.50 -18.45
CA ASN A 164 10.74 -16.77 -19.49
C ASN A 164 9.79 -15.87 -20.27
N PHE A 165 10.08 -14.56 -20.30
CA PHE A 165 9.38 -13.54 -21.09
C PHE A 165 10.36 -12.83 -22.02
N GLY A 166 10.43 -13.28 -23.28
CA GLY A 166 11.36 -12.73 -24.26
C GLY A 166 12.81 -12.81 -23.74
N PRO A 167 13.54 -11.68 -23.60
CA PRO A 167 14.91 -11.68 -23.09
C PRO A 167 15.02 -11.76 -21.56
N LYS A 168 13.93 -11.58 -20.81
CA LYS A 168 13.94 -11.61 -19.34
C LYS A 168 13.47 -12.97 -18.82
N SER A 169 14.10 -13.47 -17.77
CA SER A 169 13.66 -14.67 -17.05
C SER A 169 13.49 -14.40 -15.57
N PHE A 170 12.39 -14.86 -14.98
CA PHE A 170 12.07 -14.73 -13.57
C PHE A 170 12.02 -16.10 -12.91
N LEU A 171 12.55 -16.23 -11.69
CA LEU A 171 12.32 -17.41 -10.86
C LEU A 171 11.12 -17.12 -9.97
N ILE A 172 10.06 -17.91 -10.14
CA ILE A 172 8.85 -17.82 -9.33
C ILE A 172 8.99 -18.81 -8.18
N VAL A 173 8.81 -18.30 -6.96
CA VAL A 173 8.95 -19.08 -5.72
C VAL A 173 7.62 -19.05 -4.97
N SER A 174 7.06 -20.23 -4.76
CA SER A 174 5.80 -20.44 -4.02
C SER A 174 5.97 -21.47 -2.89
N ASP A 175 7.19 -21.95 -2.65
CA ASP A 175 7.53 -22.85 -1.54
C ASP A 175 7.94 -22.05 -0.27
N PRO A 176 7.34 -22.32 0.91
CA PRO A 176 7.63 -21.59 2.14
C PRO A 176 9.05 -21.80 2.68
N ALA A 177 9.67 -22.96 2.46
CA ALA A 177 11.04 -23.22 2.88
C ALA A 177 12.04 -22.42 2.03
N ILE A 178 11.80 -22.33 0.71
CA ILE A 178 12.61 -21.52 -0.19
C ILE A 178 12.40 -20.03 0.10
N ALA A 179 11.16 -19.58 0.31
CA ALA A 179 10.87 -18.20 0.70
C ALA A 179 11.58 -17.82 2.01
N LYS A 180 11.59 -18.71 3.01
CA LYS A 180 12.33 -18.53 4.27
C LYS A 180 13.84 -18.47 4.04
N HIS A 181 14.39 -19.28 3.13
CA HIS A 181 15.79 -19.22 2.77
C HIS A 181 16.17 -17.85 2.19
N ILE A 182 15.38 -17.36 1.24
CA ILE A 182 15.61 -16.08 0.54
C ILE A 182 15.43 -14.89 1.50
N LEU A 183 14.34 -14.85 2.26
CA LEU A 183 13.95 -13.67 3.04
C LEU A 183 14.63 -13.60 4.41
N ARG A 184 15.11 -14.73 4.96
CA ARG A 184 15.64 -14.79 6.33
C ARG A 184 17.01 -15.44 6.44
N GLU A 185 17.16 -16.68 5.99
CA GLU A 185 18.37 -17.48 6.30
C GLU A 185 19.60 -17.02 5.51
N ASN A 186 19.41 -16.66 4.25
CA ASN A 186 20.47 -16.22 3.34
C ASN A 186 20.15 -14.87 2.68
N SER A 187 19.48 -13.98 3.41
CA SER A 187 19.02 -12.68 2.90
C SER A 187 20.13 -11.80 2.35
N LYS A 188 21.37 -11.95 2.83
CA LYS A 188 22.54 -11.20 2.34
C LYS A 188 22.93 -11.53 0.90
N ALA A 189 22.51 -12.69 0.38
CA ALA A 189 22.79 -13.11 -1.00
C ALA A 189 21.79 -12.56 -2.02
N TYR A 190 20.70 -11.92 -1.56
CA TYR A 190 19.63 -11.43 -2.42
C TYR A 190 19.52 -9.90 -2.27
N SER A 191 19.54 -9.19 -3.40
CA SER A 191 19.24 -7.76 -3.45
C SER A 191 17.77 -7.54 -3.82
N LYS A 192 17.32 -6.28 -3.74
CA LYS A 192 15.99 -5.87 -4.20
C LYS A 192 15.86 -5.87 -5.73
N GLY A 193 16.99 -5.87 -6.45
CA GLY A 193 17.07 -6.00 -7.91
C GLY A 193 16.17 -5.02 -8.64
N ILE A 194 15.37 -5.55 -9.57
CA ILE A 194 14.47 -4.77 -10.44
C ILE A 194 13.53 -3.85 -9.65
N LEU A 195 13.11 -4.26 -8.44
CA LEU A 195 12.24 -3.43 -7.61
C LEU A 195 12.91 -2.12 -7.18
N ALA A 196 14.22 -2.14 -6.90
CA ALA A 196 14.95 -0.92 -6.54
C ALA A 196 15.04 0.03 -7.74
N GLU A 197 15.38 -0.47 -8.93
CA GLU A 197 15.46 0.31 -10.17
C GLU A 197 14.13 0.98 -10.51
N ILE A 198 13.01 0.27 -10.31
CA ILE A 198 11.67 0.80 -10.55
C ILE A 198 11.31 1.87 -9.52
N LEU A 199 11.70 1.71 -8.25
CA LEU A 199 11.27 2.61 -7.18
C LEU A 199 12.22 3.80 -6.98
N GLU A 200 13.45 3.75 -7.51
CA GLU A 200 14.46 4.81 -7.35
C GLU A 200 13.95 6.18 -7.82
N PHE A 201 13.14 6.25 -8.87
CA PHE A 201 12.65 7.55 -9.36
C PHE A 201 11.63 8.22 -8.45
N VAL A 202 10.97 7.46 -7.56
CA VAL A 202 9.95 7.96 -6.61
C VAL A 202 10.54 8.10 -5.22
N MET A 203 11.27 7.09 -4.77
CA MET A 203 11.75 6.94 -3.39
C MET A 203 13.24 7.25 -3.24
N GLY A 204 13.96 7.55 -4.32
CA GLY A 204 15.40 7.81 -4.29
C GLY A 204 16.18 6.68 -3.63
N THR A 205 17.03 7.02 -2.66
CA THR A 205 17.79 6.05 -1.85
C THR A 205 17.12 5.74 -0.51
N GLY A 206 15.78 5.83 -0.45
CA GLY A 206 15.00 5.54 0.74
C GLY A 206 14.93 4.05 1.10
N LEU A 207 14.39 3.73 2.27
CA LEU A 207 14.44 2.40 2.90
C LEU A 207 14.00 1.20 2.03
N ILE A 208 13.06 1.34 1.10
CA ILE A 208 12.57 0.21 0.29
C ILE A 208 13.56 -0.13 -0.83
N PRO A 209 14.00 0.83 -1.67
CA PRO A 209 14.99 0.57 -2.72
C PRO A 209 16.45 0.55 -2.23
N ALA A 210 16.76 1.07 -1.04
CA ALA A 210 18.14 1.24 -0.57
C ALA A 210 18.97 -0.06 -0.55
N ASP A 211 20.22 0.07 -0.98
CA ASP A 211 21.23 -0.99 -0.93
C ASP A 211 21.73 -1.27 0.48
N GLY A 212 22.27 -2.48 0.67
CA GLY A 212 22.46 -3.12 1.98
C GLY A 212 23.03 -2.25 3.10
N GLU A 213 24.08 -1.48 2.86
CA GLU A 213 24.70 -0.67 3.92
C GLU A 213 23.92 0.60 4.25
N ILE A 214 23.42 1.32 3.23
CA ILE A 214 22.54 2.47 3.40
C ILE A 214 21.29 2.04 4.17
N TRP A 215 20.65 0.95 3.71
CA TRP A 215 19.50 0.35 4.37
C TRP A 215 19.78 0.01 5.83
N ARG A 216 20.93 -0.60 6.13
CA ARG A 216 21.31 -1.02 7.48
C ARG A 216 21.45 0.18 8.43
N VAL A 217 22.03 1.28 7.96
CA VAL A 217 22.19 2.51 8.74
C VAL A 217 20.82 3.19 8.93
N ARG A 218 20.08 3.43 7.85
CA ARG A 218 18.78 4.13 7.90
C ARG A 218 17.73 3.35 8.70
N ARG A 219 17.68 2.02 8.56
CA ARG A 219 16.76 1.17 9.33
C ARG A 219 17.03 1.24 10.83
N ARG A 220 18.31 1.30 11.24
CA ARG A 220 18.67 1.41 12.65
C ARG A 220 18.27 2.77 13.24
N ALA A 221 18.30 3.84 12.44
CA ALA A 221 17.84 5.17 12.85
C ALA A 221 16.30 5.27 12.96
N ILE A 222 15.57 4.66 12.02
CA ILE A 222 14.11 4.82 11.92
C ILE A 222 13.33 3.89 12.86
N VAL A 223 13.79 2.66 13.07
CA VAL A 223 13.05 1.68 13.91
C VAL A 223 12.79 2.17 15.34
N PRO A 224 13.74 2.84 16.05
CA PRO A 224 13.49 3.39 17.38
C PRO A 224 12.33 4.38 17.44
N ALA A 225 12.04 5.13 16.38
CA ALA A 225 10.92 6.09 16.34
C ALA A 225 9.55 5.40 16.51
N LEU A 226 9.46 4.10 16.20
CA LEU A 226 8.24 3.30 16.27
C LEU A 226 8.10 2.55 17.61
N HIS A 227 8.58 3.15 18.71
CA HIS A 227 8.54 2.57 20.04
C HIS A 227 7.11 2.48 20.62
N GLN A 228 6.93 1.73 21.71
CA GLN A 228 5.61 1.43 22.27
C GLN A 228 4.80 2.68 22.66
N LYS A 229 5.45 3.70 23.24
CA LYS A 229 4.82 4.98 23.58
C LYS A 229 4.27 5.71 22.34
N TYR A 230 5.03 5.75 21.24
CA TYR A 230 4.57 6.31 19.96
C TYR A 230 3.35 5.54 19.42
N VAL A 231 3.43 4.21 19.34
CA VAL A 231 2.31 3.38 18.87
C VAL A 231 1.04 3.59 19.72
N THR A 232 1.20 3.76 21.02
CA THR A 232 0.07 4.03 21.93
C THR A 232 -0.58 5.38 21.64
N ALA A 233 0.21 6.43 21.39
CA ALA A 233 -0.31 7.74 21.00
C ALA A 233 -1.00 7.70 19.63
N MET A 234 -0.44 6.95 18.67
CA MET A 234 -1.03 6.81 17.33
C MET A 234 -2.40 6.11 17.33
N ILE A 235 -2.71 5.27 18.32
CA ILE A 235 -4.06 4.69 18.42
C ILE A 235 -5.13 5.76 18.61
N GLY A 236 -4.83 6.83 19.35
CA GLY A 236 -5.73 7.98 19.47
C GLY A 236 -5.99 8.63 18.10
N LEU A 237 -4.92 8.89 17.35
CA LEU A 237 -5.00 9.39 15.97
C LEU A 237 -5.82 8.47 15.05
N PHE A 238 -5.63 7.15 15.15
CA PHE A 238 -6.39 6.18 14.36
C PHE A 238 -7.88 6.24 14.69
N GLY A 239 -8.22 6.39 15.97
CA GLY A 239 -9.60 6.58 16.43
C GLY A 239 -10.21 7.86 15.86
N GLU A 240 -9.55 9.00 16.02
CA GLU A 240 -10.04 10.31 15.53
C GLU A 240 -10.21 10.34 14.01
N ALA A 241 -9.25 9.79 13.26
CA ALA A 241 -9.35 9.74 11.79
C ALA A 241 -10.48 8.80 11.34
N SER A 242 -10.67 7.67 12.03
CA SER A 242 -11.77 6.75 11.75
C SER A 242 -13.12 7.37 12.09
N ASP A 243 -13.21 8.15 13.16
CA ASP A 243 -14.42 8.87 13.56
C ASP A 243 -14.82 9.91 12.50
N ARG A 244 -13.85 10.69 11.98
CA ARG A 244 -14.10 11.58 10.83
C ARG A 244 -14.65 10.84 9.61
N LEU A 245 -14.15 9.64 9.33
CA LEU A 245 -14.72 8.81 8.26
C LEU A 245 -16.16 8.37 8.60
N CYS A 246 -16.42 7.94 9.83
CA CYS A 246 -17.76 7.59 10.30
C CYS A 246 -18.75 8.75 10.16
N GLU A 247 -18.36 9.98 10.52
CA GLU A 247 -19.21 11.17 10.32
C GLU A 247 -19.60 11.39 8.85
N LYS A 248 -18.68 11.11 7.91
CA LYS A 248 -19.00 11.16 6.47
C LYS A 248 -19.95 10.04 6.05
N LEU A 249 -19.74 8.84 6.57
CA LEU A 249 -20.59 7.69 6.30
C LEU A 249 -22.00 7.87 6.88
N ASP A 250 -22.12 8.50 8.05
CA ASP A 250 -23.42 8.81 8.67
C ASP A 250 -24.24 9.77 7.82
N LYS A 251 -23.60 10.81 7.24
CA LYS A 251 -24.27 11.73 6.30
C LYS A 251 -24.80 10.97 5.08
N ALA A 252 -23.95 10.17 4.44
CA ALA A 252 -24.36 9.34 3.30
C ALA A 252 -25.47 8.34 3.67
N ALA A 253 -25.42 7.77 4.88
CA ALA A 253 -26.41 6.81 5.36
C ALA A 253 -27.78 7.46 5.61
N VAL A 254 -27.82 8.72 6.06
CA VAL A 254 -29.06 9.50 6.22
C VAL A 254 -29.72 9.75 4.86
N ASP A 255 -28.93 10.09 3.85
CA ASP A 255 -29.40 10.37 2.50
C ASP A 255 -29.67 9.09 1.68
N GLY A 256 -29.20 7.94 2.17
CA GLY A 256 -29.32 6.64 1.50
C GLY A 256 -28.42 6.51 0.28
N GLU A 257 -27.32 7.26 0.25
CA GLU A 257 -26.35 7.27 -0.84
C GLU A 257 -25.40 6.07 -0.76
N ASP A 258 -25.10 5.49 -1.93
CA ASP A 258 -24.05 4.49 -2.04
C ASP A 258 -22.68 5.17 -1.99
N VAL A 259 -21.75 4.56 -1.25
CA VAL A 259 -20.39 5.08 -1.06
C VAL A 259 -19.35 4.13 -1.64
N GLU A 260 -18.34 4.72 -2.29
CA GLU A 260 -17.18 3.98 -2.80
C GLU A 260 -16.12 3.90 -1.69
N MET A 261 -16.03 2.72 -1.06
CA MET A 261 -15.23 2.53 0.16
C MET A 261 -13.72 2.48 -0.10
N GLU A 262 -13.25 2.09 -1.30
CA GLU A 262 -11.83 2.01 -1.60
C GLU A 262 -11.18 3.40 -1.57
N SER A 263 -11.79 4.38 -2.23
CA SER A 263 -11.37 5.78 -2.22
C SER A 263 -11.44 6.39 -0.81
N LEU A 264 -12.48 6.06 -0.04
CA LEU A 264 -12.61 6.54 1.34
C LEU A 264 -11.52 5.96 2.26
N PHE A 265 -11.19 4.68 2.13
CA PHE A 265 -10.10 4.07 2.89
C PHE A 265 -8.73 4.60 2.46
N SER A 266 -8.50 4.84 1.16
CA SER A 266 -7.27 5.47 0.68
C SER A 266 -7.10 6.88 1.25
N ARG A 267 -8.16 7.69 1.33
CA ARG A 267 -8.11 9.01 1.99
C ARG A 267 -7.86 8.91 3.49
N LEU A 268 -8.57 8.04 4.19
CA LEU A 268 -8.38 7.79 5.63
C LEU A 268 -6.91 7.45 5.94
N THR A 269 -6.33 6.51 5.20
CA THR A 269 -4.96 6.07 5.50
C THR A 269 -3.92 7.10 5.10
N LEU A 270 -4.21 7.98 4.14
CA LEU A 270 -3.35 9.13 3.82
C LEU A 270 -3.31 10.12 4.98
N ASP A 271 -4.47 10.48 5.51
CA ASP A 271 -4.57 11.42 6.63
C ASP A 271 -3.85 10.86 7.86
N VAL A 272 -4.04 9.56 8.14
CA VAL A 272 -3.36 8.86 9.24
C VAL A 272 -1.84 8.87 9.05
N ILE A 273 -1.31 8.44 7.90
CA ILE A 273 0.13 8.35 7.70
C ILE A 273 0.77 9.74 7.62
N GLY A 274 0.07 10.73 7.07
CA GLY A 274 0.49 12.12 7.02
C GLY A 274 0.73 12.70 8.41
N LYS A 275 -0.25 12.49 9.29
CA LYS A 275 -0.17 12.97 10.67
C LYS A 275 0.85 12.17 11.48
N ALA A 276 0.90 10.85 11.31
CA ALA A 276 1.81 9.97 12.04
C ALA A 276 3.30 10.19 11.67
N VAL A 277 3.60 10.46 10.40
CA VAL A 277 4.99 10.62 9.92
C VAL A 277 5.45 12.07 9.98
N PHE A 278 4.58 13.04 9.66
CA PHE A 278 4.96 14.44 9.45
C PHE A 278 4.26 15.45 10.36
N ASN A 279 3.32 14.99 11.22
CA ASN A 279 2.38 15.86 11.92
C ASN A 279 1.54 16.75 10.99
N TYR A 280 1.43 16.37 9.71
CA TYR A 280 0.70 17.10 8.69
C TYR A 280 -0.70 16.55 8.53
N ASP A 281 -1.68 17.45 8.44
CA ASP A 281 -3.04 17.08 8.08
C ASP A 281 -3.24 17.31 6.59
N PHE A 282 -3.39 16.22 5.83
CA PHE A 282 -3.75 16.31 4.42
C PHE A 282 -5.22 16.70 4.24
N ASP A 283 -6.06 16.46 5.25
CA ASP A 283 -7.52 16.57 5.23
C ASP A 283 -8.14 16.02 3.94
N SER A 284 -7.60 14.89 3.46
CA SER A 284 -7.99 14.29 2.18
C SER A 284 -9.38 13.68 2.23
N LEU A 285 -9.88 13.39 3.44
CA LEU A 285 -11.28 13.07 3.66
C LEU A 285 -12.19 14.25 3.32
N SER A 286 -11.81 15.51 3.55
CA SER A 286 -12.69 16.66 3.31
C SER A 286 -12.43 17.34 1.96
N TYR A 287 -11.17 17.45 1.56
CA TYR A 287 -10.74 18.20 0.37
C TYR A 287 -9.81 17.37 -0.52
N ASP A 288 -9.89 17.58 -1.83
CA ASP A 288 -8.91 17.02 -2.76
C ASP A 288 -7.78 18.02 -2.99
N ASN A 289 -6.63 17.78 -2.35
CA ASN A 289 -5.42 18.59 -2.50
C ASN A 289 -4.55 18.13 -3.68
N GLY A 290 -4.99 17.13 -4.46
CA GLY A 290 -4.24 16.56 -5.58
C GLY A 290 -3.04 15.68 -5.19
N ILE A 291 -2.69 15.60 -3.91
CA ILE A 291 -1.56 14.77 -3.43
C ILE A 291 -1.91 13.29 -3.57
N VAL A 292 -3.14 12.90 -3.24
CA VAL A 292 -3.65 11.54 -3.48
C VAL A 292 -3.46 11.17 -4.95
N GLU A 293 -3.95 12.01 -5.88
CA GLU A 293 -3.80 11.77 -7.32
C GLU A 293 -2.31 11.68 -7.73
N ALA A 294 -1.45 12.56 -7.20
CA ALA A 294 -0.03 12.55 -7.48
C ALA A 294 0.64 11.23 -7.02
N VAL A 295 0.30 10.72 -5.84
CA VAL A 295 0.79 9.43 -5.33
C VAL A 295 0.31 8.28 -6.22
N TYR A 296 -0.98 8.26 -6.61
CA TYR A 296 -1.49 7.24 -7.54
C TYR A 296 -0.81 7.29 -8.92
N VAL A 297 -0.60 8.49 -9.47
CA VAL A 297 0.08 8.66 -10.76
C VAL A 297 1.51 8.13 -10.71
N THR A 298 2.23 8.37 -9.62
CA THR A 298 3.62 7.90 -9.46
C THR A 298 3.68 6.39 -9.24
N LEU A 299 2.77 5.82 -8.44
CA LEU A 299 2.65 4.37 -8.24
C LEU A 299 2.32 3.63 -9.54
N ARG A 300 1.36 4.13 -10.33
CA ARG A 300 0.99 3.52 -11.62
C ARG A 300 2.12 3.61 -12.64
N GLU A 301 2.90 4.70 -12.63
CA GLU A 301 4.11 4.78 -13.45
C GLU A 301 5.14 3.74 -13.02
N ALA A 302 5.35 3.52 -11.73
CA ALA A 302 6.25 2.49 -11.23
C ALA A 302 5.84 1.07 -11.71
N GLU A 303 4.55 0.74 -11.60
CA GLU A 303 4.02 -0.52 -12.13
C GLU A 303 4.26 -0.66 -13.64
N MET A 304 3.99 0.39 -14.41
CA MET A 304 4.22 0.39 -15.86
C MET A 304 5.70 0.24 -16.23
N ARG A 305 6.62 0.82 -15.46
CA ARG A 305 8.07 0.66 -15.68
C ARG A 305 8.53 -0.78 -15.43
N SER A 306 7.85 -1.50 -14.55
CA SER A 306 8.17 -2.91 -14.26
C SER A 306 7.86 -3.86 -15.42
N THR A 307 6.82 -3.55 -16.20
CA THR A 307 6.29 -4.43 -17.25
C THR A 307 6.69 -3.98 -18.67
N SER A 308 7.17 -2.76 -18.84
CA SER A 308 7.56 -2.26 -20.17
C SER A 308 8.81 -2.97 -20.70
N PRO A 309 8.80 -3.47 -21.95
CA PRO A 309 9.96 -4.12 -22.56
C PRO A 309 11.08 -3.15 -22.92
N ILE A 310 10.76 -1.86 -23.11
CA ILE A 310 11.70 -0.81 -23.51
C ILE A 310 11.66 0.32 -22.47
N PRO A 311 12.80 0.75 -21.89
CA PRO A 311 12.86 1.82 -20.90
C PRO A 311 12.79 3.20 -21.58
N THR A 312 11.63 3.54 -22.14
CA THR A 312 11.43 4.83 -22.85
C THR A 312 11.61 6.05 -21.93
N TRP A 313 11.48 5.87 -20.61
CA TRP A 313 11.66 6.90 -19.59
C TRP A 313 13.12 7.30 -19.36
N GLU A 314 14.10 6.49 -19.79
CA GLU A 314 15.52 6.85 -19.68
C GLU A 314 15.93 7.85 -20.74
N ILE A 315 15.21 7.92 -21.86
CA ILE A 315 15.54 8.81 -22.97
C ILE A 315 15.17 10.24 -22.57
N PRO A 316 16.14 11.17 -22.42
CA PRO A 316 15.89 12.48 -21.82
C PRO A 316 14.80 13.28 -22.53
N ILE A 317 14.79 13.23 -23.87
CA ILE A 317 13.85 13.98 -24.72
C ILE A 317 12.41 13.46 -24.57
N TRP A 318 12.22 12.17 -24.28
CA TRP A 318 10.88 11.59 -24.12
C TRP A 318 10.18 12.02 -22.83
N LYS A 319 10.95 12.43 -21.81
CA LYS A 319 10.38 12.97 -20.56
C LYS A 319 9.59 14.26 -20.79
N ASP A 320 10.04 15.08 -21.75
CA ASP A 320 9.47 16.39 -22.06
C ASP A 320 8.50 16.38 -23.25
N ILE A 321 8.42 15.28 -23.99
CA ILE A 321 7.49 15.14 -25.12
C ILE A 321 6.24 14.35 -24.70
N SER A 322 6.41 13.28 -23.93
CA SER A 322 5.29 12.41 -23.57
C SER A 322 4.36 13.10 -22.55
N PRO A 323 3.05 13.24 -22.84
CA PRO A 323 2.08 13.77 -21.88
C PRO A 323 2.07 13.00 -20.56
N ARG A 324 2.34 11.68 -20.64
CA ARG A 324 2.42 10.81 -19.46
C ARG A 324 3.58 11.18 -18.55
N GLN A 325 4.78 11.32 -19.11
CA GLN A 325 5.98 11.67 -18.32
C GLN A 325 5.90 13.09 -17.75
N LYS A 326 5.27 14.03 -18.46
CA LYS A 326 4.95 15.36 -17.91
C LYS A 326 4.08 15.27 -16.66
N LYS A 327 2.97 14.53 -16.72
CA LYS A 327 2.07 14.33 -15.57
C LYS A 327 2.80 13.71 -14.37
N VAL A 328 3.68 12.72 -14.61
CA VAL A 328 4.50 12.11 -13.56
C VAL A 328 5.48 13.11 -12.95
N ASN A 329 6.15 13.92 -13.78
CA ASN A 329 7.09 14.93 -13.31
C ASN A 329 6.40 16.03 -12.50
N GLU A 330 5.19 16.44 -12.89
CA GLU A 330 4.36 17.39 -12.12
C GLU A 330 3.94 16.79 -10.78
N ALA A 331 3.47 15.53 -10.77
CA ALA A 331 3.13 14.81 -9.54
C ALA A 331 4.33 14.68 -8.58
N LEU A 332 5.51 14.31 -9.10
CA LEU A 332 6.73 14.23 -8.30
C LEU A 332 7.17 15.60 -7.76
N LYS A 333 7.01 16.67 -8.55
CA LYS A 333 7.31 18.03 -8.08
C LYS A 333 6.40 18.42 -6.92
N LEU A 334 5.09 18.18 -7.05
CA LEU A 334 4.11 18.47 -5.99
C LEU A 334 4.47 17.73 -4.70
N ILE A 335 4.72 16.42 -4.78
CA ILE A 335 5.06 15.63 -3.60
C ILE A 335 6.37 16.11 -2.97
N ASN A 336 7.42 16.35 -3.77
CA ASN A 336 8.69 16.82 -3.24
C ASN A 336 8.59 18.21 -2.62
N SER A 337 7.83 19.15 -3.20
CA SER A 337 7.64 20.47 -2.61
C SER A 337 6.92 20.40 -1.27
N THR A 338 5.87 19.58 -1.17
CA THR A 338 5.16 19.38 0.11
C THR A 338 6.08 18.78 1.16
N LEU A 339 6.88 17.76 0.81
CA LEU A 339 7.83 17.16 1.74
C LEU A 339 8.93 18.14 2.17
N ASP A 340 9.47 18.94 1.24
CA ASP A 340 10.49 19.95 1.56
C ASP A 340 9.93 21.03 2.52
N GLU A 341 8.67 21.45 2.35
CA GLU A 341 7.98 22.36 3.26
C GLU A 341 7.81 21.75 4.66
N LEU A 342 7.42 20.48 4.75
CA LEU A 342 7.25 19.76 6.02
C LEU A 342 8.56 19.59 6.78
N ILE A 343 9.62 19.21 6.07
CA ILE A 343 10.96 19.09 6.64
C ILE A 343 11.43 20.47 7.16
N ALA A 344 11.15 21.55 6.41
CA ALA A 344 11.52 22.91 6.84
C ALA A 344 10.72 23.39 8.07
N ILE A 345 9.45 23.01 8.20
CA ILE A 345 8.64 23.30 9.40
C ILE A 345 9.21 22.57 10.61
N CYS A 346 9.42 21.25 10.49
CA CYS A 346 9.87 20.45 11.62
C CYS A 346 11.30 20.80 12.07
N LYS A 347 12.23 21.09 11.13
CA LYS A 347 13.57 21.58 11.48
C LYS A 347 13.54 22.85 12.33
N ARG A 348 12.65 23.80 12.01
CA ARG A 348 12.49 25.03 12.79
C ARG A 348 11.96 24.77 14.20
N LEU A 349 11.10 23.76 14.38
CA LEU A 349 10.57 23.38 15.70
C LEU A 349 11.66 22.74 16.55
N VAL A 350 12.43 21.81 15.98
CA VAL A 350 13.53 21.14 16.69
C VAL A 350 14.66 22.09 17.07
N GLU A 351 15.00 23.06 16.22
CA GLU A 351 16.00 24.10 16.55
C GLU A 351 15.57 25.00 17.73
N GLN A 352 14.27 25.08 18.01
CA GLN A 352 13.70 25.88 19.11
C GLN A 352 13.52 25.08 20.41
N GLU A 353 13.68 23.76 20.37
CA GLU A 353 13.49 22.87 21.51
C GLU A 353 14.83 22.51 22.17
N ASP A 354 14.95 22.81 23.46
CA ASP A 354 16.11 22.41 24.30
C ASP A 354 15.75 21.12 25.06
N LEU A 355 15.50 20.03 24.33
CA LEU A 355 15.08 18.74 24.90
C LEU A 355 16.20 17.69 24.78
N GLN A 356 16.44 16.95 25.87
CA GLN A 356 17.39 15.84 25.89
C GLN A 356 16.77 14.59 25.27
N PHE A 357 17.37 14.11 24.17
CA PHE A 357 16.95 12.89 23.49
C PHE A 357 17.21 11.64 24.35
N HIS A 358 16.25 10.71 24.35
CA HIS A 358 16.34 9.40 24.98
C HIS A 358 15.60 8.34 24.14
N GLU A 359 15.79 7.05 24.42
CA GLU A 359 15.32 5.96 23.53
C GLU A 359 13.80 5.94 23.26
N GLU A 360 12.98 6.37 24.23
CA GLU A 360 11.52 6.55 24.08
C GLU A 360 11.07 8.02 23.99
N TYR A 361 11.92 8.87 23.40
CA TYR A 361 11.62 10.29 23.23
C TYR A 361 10.41 10.48 22.31
N MET A 362 9.43 11.26 22.76
CA MET A 362 8.28 11.65 21.94
C MET A 362 7.77 12.98 22.47
N ASN A 363 7.74 13.99 21.60
CA ASN A 363 7.17 15.28 21.94
C ASN A 363 5.63 15.15 21.98
N GLU A 364 4.99 15.77 22.98
CA GLU A 364 3.54 15.71 23.15
C GLU A 364 2.77 16.61 22.15
N GLN A 365 3.41 17.67 21.67
CA GLN A 365 2.87 18.61 20.69
C GLN A 365 3.07 18.13 19.25
N ASP A 366 4.22 17.47 19.00
CA ASP A 366 4.55 16.84 17.73
C ASP A 366 5.03 15.39 17.94
N PRO A 367 4.09 14.43 18.05
CA PRO A 367 4.46 13.03 18.21
C PRO A 367 4.88 12.36 16.91
N SER A 368 5.35 13.09 15.87
CA SER A 368 5.67 12.50 14.57
C SER A 368 7.04 11.81 14.50
N ILE A 369 7.17 10.88 13.54
CA ILE A 369 8.46 10.22 13.24
C ILE A 369 9.50 11.24 12.77
N LEU A 370 9.10 12.26 12.00
CA LEU A 370 9.99 13.32 11.55
C LEU A 370 10.63 14.06 12.75
N HIS A 371 9.82 14.41 13.75
CA HIS A 371 10.31 15.07 14.97
C HIS A 371 11.32 14.21 15.71
N PHE A 372 11.03 12.91 15.87
CA PHE A 372 11.95 11.95 16.47
C PHE A 372 13.30 11.89 15.73
N LEU A 373 13.27 11.78 14.40
CA LEU A 373 14.48 11.64 13.58
C LEU A 373 15.36 12.90 13.63
N LEU A 374 14.76 14.08 13.69
CA LEU A 374 15.48 15.34 13.82
C LEU A 374 16.04 15.53 15.24
N ALA A 375 15.27 15.17 16.27
CA ALA A 375 15.70 15.25 17.67
C ALA A 375 16.82 14.25 18.01
N SER A 376 16.91 13.12 17.30
CA SER A 376 17.98 12.13 17.47
C SER A 376 19.36 12.70 17.09
N GLY A 377 19.44 13.82 16.38
CA GLY A 377 20.71 14.44 15.98
C GLY A 377 21.51 13.63 14.97
N ASP A 378 20.89 12.69 14.26
CA ASP A 378 21.55 11.90 13.23
C ASP A 378 22.00 12.81 12.08
N ASP A 379 23.28 12.73 11.70
CA ASP A 379 23.82 13.48 10.57
C ASP A 379 23.31 12.88 9.25
N VAL A 380 22.17 13.39 8.79
CA VAL A 380 21.47 12.93 7.59
C VAL A 380 21.27 14.10 6.65
N SER A 381 21.69 13.93 5.39
CA SER A 381 21.39 14.94 4.37
C SER A 381 19.88 15.15 4.24
N SER A 382 19.44 16.39 4.01
CA SER A 382 18.01 16.69 3.79
C SER A 382 17.39 15.83 2.68
N LYS A 383 18.18 15.49 1.66
CA LYS A 383 17.75 14.59 0.56
C LYS A 383 17.45 13.18 1.08
N GLN A 384 18.37 12.57 1.83
CA GLN A 384 18.17 11.21 2.34
C GLN A 384 16.99 11.15 3.33
N LEU A 385 16.84 12.16 4.19
CA LEU A 385 15.69 12.24 5.09
C LEU A 385 14.37 12.31 4.31
N ARG A 386 14.30 13.14 3.26
CA ARG A 386 13.12 13.21 2.39
C ARG A 386 12.82 11.87 1.73
N ASP A 387 13.83 11.21 1.18
CA ASP A 387 13.70 9.90 0.52
C ASP A 387 13.17 8.83 1.50
N ASP A 388 13.61 8.84 2.76
CA ASP A 388 13.10 7.94 3.79
C ASP A 388 11.65 8.23 4.19
N LEU A 389 11.29 9.50 4.36
CA LEU A 389 9.93 9.89 4.70
C LEU A 389 8.95 9.58 3.55
N MET A 390 9.35 9.85 2.31
CA MET A 390 8.60 9.50 1.10
C MET A 390 8.37 7.98 1.02
N THR A 391 9.40 7.21 1.38
CA THR A 391 9.28 5.76 1.47
C THR A 391 8.25 5.33 2.50
N MET A 392 8.23 5.93 3.70
CA MET A 392 7.25 5.59 4.75
C MET A 392 5.83 6.00 4.36
N LEU A 393 5.66 7.17 3.73
CA LEU A 393 4.38 7.64 3.22
C LEU A 393 3.76 6.60 2.26
N ILE A 394 4.51 6.20 1.24
CA ILE A 394 4.02 5.22 0.25
C ILE A 394 3.82 3.85 0.89
N ALA A 395 4.72 3.41 1.77
CA ALA A 395 4.65 2.11 2.41
C ALA A 395 3.43 1.96 3.33
N GLY A 396 3.03 3.03 4.02
CA GLY A 396 1.95 3.02 5.02
C GLY A 396 0.56 3.40 4.47
N HIS A 397 0.51 4.08 3.33
CA HIS A 397 -0.72 4.65 2.77
C HIS A 397 -1.60 3.59 2.07
N GLU A 398 -1.23 3.17 0.87
CA GLU A 398 -2.06 2.30 0.02
C GLU A 398 -2.14 0.85 0.52
N THR A 399 -1.13 0.37 1.24
CA THR A 399 -1.13 -0.98 1.82
C THR A 399 -2.26 -1.15 2.83
N SER A 400 -2.42 -0.19 3.74
CA SER A 400 -3.48 -0.18 4.75
C SER A 400 -4.86 0.02 4.11
N ALA A 401 -4.94 0.90 3.10
CA ALA A 401 -6.17 1.15 2.35
C ALA A 401 -6.69 -0.14 1.72
N ALA A 402 -5.84 -0.85 0.99
CA ALA A 402 -6.18 -2.12 0.37
C ALA A 402 -6.59 -3.16 1.41
N VAL A 403 -5.89 -3.27 2.55
CA VAL A 403 -6.28 -4.20 3.63
C VAL A 403 -7.70 -3.92 4.12
N LEU A 404 -8.07 -2.65 4.36
CA LEU A 404 -9.42 -2.28 4.77
C LEU A 404 -10.44 -2.59 3.67
N THR A 405 -10.18 -2.19 2.42
CA THR A 405 -11.04 -2.46 1.26
C THR A 405 -11.36 -3.95 1.14
N TRP A 406 -10.34 -4.81 1.13
CA TRP A 406 -10.54 -6.26 1.00
C TRP A 406 -11.20 -6.87 2.24
N THR A 407 -10.94 -6.32 3.42
CA THR A 407 -11.60 -6.76 4.66
C THR A 407 -13.11 -6.48 4.61
N PHE A 408 -13.50 -5.26 4.24
CA PHE A 408 -14.92 -4.90 4.13
C PHE A 408 -15.61 -5.62 2.98
N TYR A 409 -14.92 -5.82 1.85
CA TYR A 409 -15.39 -6.68 0.77
C TYR A 409 -15.70 -8.11 1.28
N LEU A 410 -14.77 -8.74 2.00
CA LEU A 410 -14.98 -10.08 2.57
C LEU A 410 -16.12 -10.09 3.59
N LEU A 411 -16.20 -9.11 4.48
CA LEU A 411 -17.28 -9.00 5.46
C LEU A 411 -18.67 -8.90 4.80
N SER A 412 -18.78 -8.19 3.68
CA SER A 412 -20.02 -8.10 2.90
C SER A 412 -20.47 -9.46 2.34
N LYS A 413 -19.53 -10.37 2.06
CA LYS A 413 -19.81 -11.72 1.53
C LYS A 413 -20.11 -12.74 2.61
N TYR A 414 -19.69 -12.50 3.86
CA TYR A 414 -19.85 -13.44 4.98
C TYR A 414 -20.62 -12.83 6.17
N PRO A 415 -21.97 -12.74 6.09
CA PRO A 415 -22.79 -12.10 7.13
C PRO A 415 -22.63 -12.69 8.55
N LYS A 416 -22.34 -13.98 8.66
CA LYS A 416 -22.09 -14.64 9.96
C LYS A 416 -20.80 -14.13 10.62
N VAL A 417 -19.77 -13.85 9.81
CA VAL A 417 -18.51 -13.28 10.28
C VAL A 417 -18.72 -11.83 10.69
N MET A 418 -19.48 -11.06 9.89
CA MET A 418 -19.87 -9.70 10.23
C MET A 418 -20.64 -9.62 11.56
N ALA A 419 -21.64 -10.47 11.78
CA ALA A 419 -22.41 -10.49 13.02
C ALA A 419 -21.52 -10.78 14.24
N LYS A 420 -20.60 -11.74 14.14
CA LYS A 420 -19.67 -12.07 15.22
C LYS A 420 -18.65 -10.95 15.49
N LEU A 421 -18.25 -10.22 14.44
CA LEU A 421 -17.40 -9.05 14.57
C LEU A 421 -18.11 -7.92 15.31
N GLN A 422 -19.37 -7.64 14.94
CA GLN A 422 -20.21 -6.66 15.62
C GLN A 422 -20.41 -7.02 17.10
N ASP A 423 -20.72 -8.29 17.40
CA ASP A 423 -20.88 -8.74 18.80
C ASP A 423 -19.60 -8.52 19.64
N GLU A 424 -18.40 -8.71 19.06
CA GLU A 424 -17.14 -8.43 19.75
C GLU A 424 -16.95 -6.92 19.99
N VAL A 425 -17.17 -6.10 18.96
CA VAL A 425 -17.01 -4.64 19.05
C VAL A 425 -18.01 -4.04 20.03
N ASP A 426 -19.29 -4.42 19.95
CA ASP A 426 -20.36 -3.97 20.87
C ASP A 426 -20.04 -4.34 22.33
N SER A 427 -19.43 -5.49 22.57
CA SER A 427 -19.10 -5.96 23.92
C SER A 427 -17.84 -5.33 24.49
N VAL A 428 -16.85 -5.00 23.65
CA VAL A 428 -15.53 -4.52 24.11
C VAL A 428 -15.47 -3.00 24.14
N LEU A 429 -15.97 -2.34 23.10
CA LEU A 429 -15.82 -0.90 22.87
C LEU A 429 -17.12 -0.13 23.06
N GLY A 430 -18.26 -0.71 22.63
CA GLY A 430 -19.48 0.07 22.45
C GLY A 430 -19.23 1.23 21.47
N ASP A 431 -19.56 2.45 21.88
CA ASP A 431 -19.36 3.67 21.07
C ASP A 431 -18.04 4.41 21.38
N GLY A 432 -17.19 3.85 22.25
CA GLY A 432 -15.93 4.50 22.64
C GLY A 432 -14.81 4.33 21.61
N LEU A 433 -13.91 5.31 21.52
CA LEU A 433 -12.68 5.19 20.72
C LEU A 433 -11.76 4.10 21.32
N PRO A 434 -11.16 3.22 20.49
CA PRO A 434 -10.31 2.14 20.99
C PRO A 434 -9.05 2.65 21.69
N THR A 435 -8.64 1.98 22.77
CA THR A 435 -7.33 2.19 23.41
C THR A 435 -6.37 1.03 23.13
N ILE A 436 -5.08 1.19 23.47
CA ILE A 436 -4.09 0.11 23.36
C ILE A 436 -4.47 -1.16 24.14
N GLU A 437 -5.20 -1.02 25.24
CA GLU A 437 -5.68 -2.16 26.02
C GLU A 437 -6.81 -2.90 25.32
N ASP A 438 -7.67 -2.17 24.60
CA ASP A 438 -8.80 -2.74 23.87
C ASP A 438 -8.36 -3.46 22.60
N VAL A 439 -7.32 -2.96 21.92
CA VAL A 439 -6.70 -3.66 20.79
C VAL A 439 -6.30 -5.09 21.16
N LYS A 440 -5.85 -5.33 22.41
CA LYS A 440 -5.52 -6.69 22.90
C LYS A 440 -6.77 -7.56 23.13
N LYS A 441 -7.93 -6.95 23.38
CA LYS A 441 -9.22 -7.63 23.60
C LYS A 441 -9.94 -7.94 22.27
N LEU A 442 -9.72 -7.14 21.23
CA LEU A 442 -10.28 -7.27 19.87
C LEU A 442 -9.67 -8.44 19.07
N LYS A 443 -9.78 -9.64 19.64
CA LYS A 443 -9.15 -10.86 19.11
C LYS A 443 -9.76 -11.29 17.79
N TYR A 444 -11.08 -11.24 17.66
CA TYR A 444 -11.78 -11.62 16.45
C TYR A 444 -11.57 -10.61 15.34
N THR A 445 -11.62 -9.30 15.62
CA THR A 445 -11.24 -8.23 14.69
C THR A 445 -9.83 -8.46 14.13
N THR A 446 -8.87 -8.77 15.01
CA THR A 446 -7.49 -9.10 14.58
C THR A 446 -7.46 -10.32 13.66
N ARG A 447 -8.26 -11.36 13.93
CA ARG A 447 -8.32 -12.55 13.06
C ARG A 447 -8.99 -12.29 11.72
N VAL A 448 -10.00 -11.42 11.68
CA VAL A 448 -10.64 -10.98 10.43
C VAL A 448 -9.63 -10.28 9.53
N ILE A 449 -8.84 -9.34 10.08
CA ILE A 449 -7.79 -8.65 9.33
C ILE A 449 -6.70 -9.63 8.88
N ASN A 450 -6.26 -10.56 9.75
CA ASN A 450 -5.28 -11.57 9.40
C ASN A 450 -5.74 -12.47 8.24
N GLU A 451 -7.01 -12.89 8.24
CA GLU A 451 -7.57 -13.72 7.17
C GLU A 451 -7.72 -12.93 5.86
N SER A 452 -8.06 -11.64 5.95
CA SER A 452 -8.04 -10.73 4.82
C SER A 452 -6.65 -10.63 4.20
N LEU A 453 -5.62 -10.40 5.01
CA LEU A 453 -4.21 -10.38 4.57
C LEU A 453 -3.74 -11.72 4.00
N ARG A 454 -4.26 -12.85 4.50
CA ARG A 454 -3.95 -14.19 3.97
C ARG A 454 -4.52 -14.39 2.57
N LEU A 455 -5.76 -13.95 2.33
CA LEU A 455 -6.44 -14.06 1.03
C LEU A 455 -5.96 -12.99 0.03
N TYR A 456 -5.63 -11.81 0.53
CA TYR A 456 -5.31 -10.62 -0.22
C TYR A 456 -4.07 -9.92 0.34
N PRO A 457 -2.87 -10.54 0.22
CA PRO A 457 -1.63 -9.98 0.73
C PRO A 457 -1.24 -8.69 0.02
N GLN A 458 -0.49 -7.81 0.68
CA GLN A 458 -0.03 -6.53 0.12
C GLN A 458 1.50 -6.43 0.27
N PRO A 459 2.28 -6.43 -0.83
CA PRO A 459 1.87 -6.57 -2.24
C PRO A 459 1.46 -8.01 -2.64
N ARG A 460 0.68 -8.15 -3.72
CA ARG A 460 0.45 -9.43 -4.41
C ARG A 460 1.47 -9.55 -5.54
N PHE A 461 2.44 -10.45 -5.39
CA PHE A 461 3.31 -10.85 -6.50
C PHE A 461 2.71 -12.04 -7.23
#